data_AF-A0AAD4BE82-F1
#
_entry.id   AF-A0AAD4BE82-F1
#
_cell.length_a   1.000
_cell.length_b   1.000
_cell.length_c   1.000
_cell.angle_alpha   90.00
_cell.angle_beta   90.00
_cell.angle_gamma   90.00
#
_symmetry.space_group_name_H-M   'P 1'
#
loop_
_entity.id
_entity.type
_entity.pdbx_description
1 polymer ?
#
loop_
_entity_poly.entity_id
_entity_poly.type
_entity_poly.pdbx_seq_one_letter_code
_entity_poly.pdbx_strand_id
1 'polypeptide(L)' 'EGCGTQITRKNVPAHFQRFHGIRKMKQDVLVCCQWEGCHKRLRRKNFVRHIREHHMGHPR' A
#
# COMPACT_ATOMS: atom_id res chain seq x y z
N GLU A 1 -11.10 2.60 12.76
CA GLU A 1 -10.60 2.32 11.39
C GLU A 1 -10.00 0.93 11.36
N GLY A 2 -10.14 0.18 10.27
CA GLY A 2 -9.70 -1.21 10.13
C GLY A 2 -9.44 -1.57 8.67
N CYS A 3 -9.01 -2.80 8.38
CA CYS A 3 -8.99 -3.32 7.00
C CYS A 3 -10.42 -3.41 6.44
N GLY A 4 -10.59 -3.15 5.14
CA GLY A 4 -11.89 -3.17 4.47
C GLY A 4 -12.68 -1.85 4.53
N THR A 5 -12.20 -0.84 5.26
CA THR A 5 -12.82 0.50 5.21
C THR A 5 -12.33 1.30 4.01
N GLN A 6 -13.14 2.22 3.51
CA GLN A 6 -12.72 3.15 2.46
C GLN A 6 -11.46 3.92 2.87
N ILE A 7 -10.40 3.77 2.08
CA ILE A 7 -9.14 4.49 2.26
C ILE A 7 -8.95 5.50 1.14
N THR A 8 -8.50 6.70 1.49
CA THR A 8 -8.20 7.77 0.51
C THR A 8 -6.73 7.76 0.12
N ARG A 9 -6.38 8.39 -1.01
CA ARG A 9 -4.98 8.56 -1.46
C ARG A 9 -4.06 9.13 -0.38
N LYS A 10 -4.58 10.00 0.50
CA LYS A 10 -3.83 10.62 1.60
C LYS A 10 -3.58 9.64 2.74
N ASN A 11 -4.55 8.78 3.04
CA ASN A 11 -4.50 7.89 4.20
C ASN A 11 -3.91 6.50 3.90
N VAL A 12 -3.65 6.15 2.63
CA VAL A 12 -2.94 4.91 2.23
C VAL A 12 -1.71 4.62 3.09
N PRO A 13 -0.68 5.49 3.16
CA PRO A 13 0.53 5.17 3.90
C PRO A 13 0.26 4.90 5.39
N ALA A 14 -0.65 5.65 6.00
CA ALA A 14 -1.02 5.48 7.40
C ALA A 14 -1.78 4.16 7.64
N HIS A 15 -2.73 3.82 6.76
CA HIS A 15 -3.48 2.56 6.82
C HIS A 15 -2.54 1.34 6.78
N PHE A 16 -1.67 1.28 5.76
CA PHE A 16 -0.74 0.16 5.61
C PHE A 16 0.32 0.11 6.71
N GLN A 17 0.68 1.25 7.28
CA GLN A 17 1.57 1.30 8.44
C GLN A 17 0.90 0.71 9.70
N ARG A 18 -0.38 1.00 9.90
CA ARG A 18 -1.13 0.64 11.11
C ARG A 18 -1.68 -0.79 11.08
N PHE A 19 -2.16 -1.24 9.92
CA PHE A 19 -2.89 -2.52 9.79
C PHE A 19 -2.11 -3.62 9.06
N HIS A 20 -1.09 -3.28 8.27
CA HIS A 20 -0.34 -4.24 7.44
C HIS A 20 1.16 -4.30 7.78
N GLY A 21 1.57 -3.69 8.90
CA GLY A 21 2.95 -3.76 9.38
C GLY A 21 3.98 -3.05 8.50
N ILE A 22 3.56 -2.24 7.52
CA ILE A 22 4.46 -1.56 6.57
C ILE A 22 5.05 -0.27 7.20
N ARG A 23 5.69 -0.43 8.36
CA ARG A 23 6.23 0.63 9.23
C ARG A 23 7.74 0.49 9.41
N LYS A 24 8.47 1.60 9.44
CA LYS A 24 9.93 1.65 9.72
C LYS A 24 10.80 0.74 8.83
N MET A 25 10.34 0.45 7.62
CA MET A 25 11.08 -0.32 6.62
C MET A 25 12.01 0.60 5.81
N LYS A 26 13.22 0.14 5.48
CA LYS A 26 14.13 0.86 4.57
C LYS A 26 13.48 1.00 3.19
N GLN A 27 13.79 2.07 2.46
CA GLN A 27 13.15 2.38 1.17
C GLN A 27 13.34 1.30 0.10
N ASP A 28 14.46 0.59 0.14
CA ASP A 28 14.84 -0.41 -0.88
C ASP A 28 14.45 -1.85 -0.52
N VAL A 29 13.90 -2.10 0.68
CA VAL A 29 13.40 -3.44 1.01
C VAL A 29 12.19 -3.81 0.16
N LEU A 30 12.11 -5.07 -0.23
CA LEU A 30 10.96 -5.61 -0.92
C LEU A 30 9.81 -5.83 0.08
N VAL A 31 8.63 -5.36 -0.30
CA VAL A 31 7.38 -5.52 0.43
C VAL A 31 6.42 -6.26 -0.50
N CYS A 32 5.65 -7.19 0.06
CA CYS A 32 4.57 -7.86 -0.66
C CYS A 32 3.30 -7.00 -0.58
N CYS A 33 2.65 -6.79 -1.72
CA CYS A 33 1.35 -6.16 -1.76
C CYS A 33 0.28 -7.11 -1.20
N GLN A 34 -0.24 -6.79 -0.02
CA GLN A 34 -1.32 -7.52 0.64
C GLN A 34 -2.71 -7.02 0.22
N TRP A 35 -2.80 -6.28 -0.90
CA TRP A 35 -4.09 -6.01 -1.50
C TRP A 35 -4.67 -7.30 -2.08
N GLU A 36 -5.97 -7.50 -1.89
CA GLU A 36 -6.68 -8.69 -2.36
C GLU A 36 -6.42 -8.94 -3.86
N GLY A 37 -5.91 -10.13 -4.18
CA GLY A 37 -5.61 -10.54 -5.56
C GLY A 37 -4.33 -9.95 -6.19
N CYS A 38 -3.53 -9.15 -5.47
CA CYS A 38 -2.33 -8.53 -6.06
C CYS A 38 -1.04 -9.32 -5.86
N HIS A 39 -0.65 -9.56 -4.61
CA HIS A 39 0.56 -10.30 -4.20
C HIS A 39 1.89 -9.88 -4.87
N LYS A 40 1.94 -8.69 -5.49
CA LYS A 40 3.13 -8.20 -6.18
C LYS A 40 4.22 -7.83 -5.16
N ARG A 41 5.46 -8.27 -5.41
CA ARG A 41 6.63 -7.85 -4.63
C ARG A 41 7.25 -6.60 -5.25
N LEU A 42 7.42 -5.55 -4.44
CA LEU A 42 7.95 -4.28 -4.90
C LEU A 42 8.73 -3.56 -3.79
N ARG A 43 9.64 -2.67 -4.17
CA ARG A 43 10.40 -1.87 -3.20
C ARG A 43 9.45 -0.99 -2.37
N ARG A 44 9.73 -0.82 -1.08
CA ARG A 44 8.95 -0.01 -0.14
C ARG A 44 8.70 1.41 -0.64
N LYS A 45 9.68 2.02 -1.32
CA LYS A 45 9.55 3.35 -1.95
C LYS A 45 8.47 3.41 -3.04
N ASN A 46 8.25 2.31 -3.76
CA ASN A 46 7.26 2.20 -4.83
C ASN A 46 5.88 1.74 -4.30
N PHE A 47 5.81 1.25 -3.07
CA PHE A 47 4.61 0.64 -2.50
C PHE A 47 3.37 1.54 -2.56
N VAL A 48 3.47 2.77 -2.02
CA VAL A 48 2.31 3.68 -1.96
C VAL A 48 1.82 4.07 -3.34
N ARG A 49 2.75 4.31 -4.28
CA ARG A 49 2.43 4.60 -5.67
C ARG A 49 1.68 3.44 -6.31
N HIS A 50 2.19 2.21 -6.16
CA HIS A 50 1.54 1.01 -6.67
C HIS A 50 0.10 0.87 -6.16
N ILE A 51 -0.15 1.09 -4.86
CA ILE A 51 -1.51 1.04 -4.32
C ILE A 51 -2.41 2.08 -5.00
N ARG A 52 -1.95 3.32 -5.12
CA ARG A 52 -2.75 4.42 -5.69
C ARG A 52 -3.08 4.22 -7.16
N GLU A 53 -2.15 3.68 -7.94
CA GLU A 53 -2.31 3.53 -9.39
C GLU A 53 -3.05 2.24 -9.76
N HIS A 54 -2.75 1.12 -9.09
CA HIS A 54 -3.31 -0.18 -9.46
C HIS A 54 -4.60 -0.54 -8.73
N HIS A 55 -4.81 -0.02 -7.52
CA HIS A 55 -5.92 -0.46 -6.68
C HIS A 55 -6.94 0.63 -6.36
N MET A 56 -6.52 1.90 -6.38
CA MET A 56 -7.41 3.04 -6.09
C MET A 56 -8.01 3.69 -7.34
N GLY A 57 -8.04 2.96 -8.47
CA GLY A 57 -8.88 3.28 -9.62
C GLY A 57 -8.89 4.76 -10.01
N HIS A 58 -7.79 5.24 -10.56
CA HIS A 58 -7.80 6.42 -11.42
C HIS A 58 -6.67 6.25 -12.42
N PRO A 59 -6.90 5.49 -13.51
CA PRO A 59 -6.24 5.85 -14.76
C PRO A 59 -6.57 7.33 -15.01
N ARG A 60 -5.56 8.07 -15.46
CA ARG A 60 -5.76 9.45 -15.91
C ARG A 60 -6.94 9.55 -16.87
#